data_AF-A0A960UJN7-F1
#
_entry.id   AF-A0A960UJN7-F1
#
_cell.length_a   1.000
_cell.length_b   1.000
_cell.length_c   1.000
_cell.angle_alpha   90.00
_cell.angle_beta   90.00
_cell.angle_gamma   90.00
#
_symmetry.space_group_name_H-M   'P 1'
#
loop_
_entity.id
_entity.type
_entity.pdbx_description
1 polymer ?
#
loop_
_entity_poly.entity_id
_entity_poly.type
_entity_poly.pdbx_seq_one_letter_code
_entity_poly.pdbx_strand_id
1 'polypeptide(L)'
;MSLRLRIYIAFAVVALLPTLPVTWVVRDLLDRSFSVALSPSFQSGLEAGAEASRGWLRAERRDFQRDVAGLWPARTEPAPGGGLELLRVDADGRETVIAGEWSDERREALASAARALAPAGSAAPGGPLYPADTGREYLDAALPLGDPVTGWLLVSRPLPAGLPAAFEQVVAARQLQAGLQLERERLRRGFLRPFLLVYGLVLLLSLLLAAMMGRRFSRRVTALADGARRVGAGDWDARVPAAGRDEIARLGAAFNDMAAGLAAQQQRLADLQRLAAWREMARSLAHEIKNPLTPISLMVQEMRDRYP
;
A
#
# COMPACT_ATOMS: atom_id res chain seq x y z
N MET A 1 14.16 -30.36 15.47
CA MET A 1 14.32 -29.29 14.46
C MET A 1 15.81 -29.13 14.14
N SER A 2 16.22 -29.21 12.87
CA SER A 2 17.65 -29.16 12.50
C SER A 2 18.25 -27.76 12.75
N LEU A 3 19.54 -27.69 13.11
CA LEU A 3 20.27 -26.42 13.32
C LEU A 3 20.14 -25.48 12.10
N ARG A 4 20.11 -26.06 10.91
CA ARG A 4 19.88 -25.34 9.64
C ARG A 4 18.54 -24.60 9.65
N LEU A 5 17.46 -25.25 10.09
CA LEU A 5 16.13 -24.63 10.12
C LEU A 5 16.08 -23.47 11.12
N ARG A 6 16.74 -23.60 12.28
CA ARG A 6 16.82 -22.52 13.28
C ARG A 6 17.56 -21.29 12.76
N ILE A 7 18.68 -21.50 12.05
CA ILE A 7 19.45 -20.39 11.45
C ILE A 7 18.65 -19.71 10.33
N TYR A 8 17.97 -20.47 9.46
CA TYR A 8 17.13 -19.88 8.42
C TYR A 8 15.98 -19.05 9.02
N ILE A 9 15.34 -19.53 10.09
CA ILE A 9 14.28 -18.79 10.77
C ILE A 9 14.83 -17.50 11.39
N ALA A 10 15.98 -17.56 12.08
CA ALA A 10 16.59 -16.37 12.69
C ALA A 10 16.89 -15.28 11.64
N PHE A 11 17.47 -15.66 10.49
CA PHE A 11 17.72 -14.70 9.41
C PHE A 11 16.43 -14.20 8.75
N ALA A 12 15.42 -15.04 8.57
CA ALA A 12 14.13 -14.63 8.02
C ALA A 12 13.42 -13.62 8.94
N VAL A 13 13.48 -13.83 10.27
CA VAL A 13 12.92 -12.90 11.25
C VAL A 13 13.62 -11.54 11.18
N VAL A 14 14.95 -11.52 11.13
CA VAL A 14 15.72 -10.27 10.99
C VAL A 14 15.40 -9.55 9.67
N ALA A 15 15.20 -10.29 8.58
CA ALA A 15 14.82 -9.73 7.29
C ALA A 15 13.39 -9.15 7.28
N LEU A 16 12.47 -9.73 8.05
CA LEU A 16 11.09 -9.25 8.17
C LEU A 16 10.90 -8.14 9.20
N LEU A 17 11.76 -8.01 10.20
CA LEU A 17 11.61 -7.03 11.27
C LEU A 17 11.44 -5.57 10.77
N PRO A 18 12.18 -5.08 9.76
CA PRO A 18 12.01 -3.71 9.27
C PRO A 18 10.75 -3.50 8.43
N THR A 19 10.01 -4.54 8.05
CA THR A 19 8.84 -4.38 7.15
C THR A 19 7.60 -3.85 7.85
N LEU A 20 7.42 -4.18 9.13
CA LEU A 20 6.31 -3.71 9.94
C LEU A 20 6.29 -2.18 10.11
N PRO A 21 7.40 -1.49 10.49
CA PRO A 21 7.39 -0.04 10.59
C PRO A 21 7.23 0.65 9.23
N VAL A 22 7.80 0.10 8.16
CA VAL A 22 7.64 0.67 6.81
C VAL A 22 6.18 0.61 6.35
N THR A 23 5.52 -0.53 6.55
CA THR A 23 4.09 -0.65 6.20
C THR A 23 3.21 0.23 7.08
N TRP A 24 3.57 0.42 8.35
CA TRP A 24 2.88 1.35 9.26
C TRP A 24 3.06 2.82 8.83
N VAL A 25 4.29 3.27 8.57
CA VAL A 25 4.58 4.65 8.14
C VAL A 25 3.88 4.97 6.82
N VAL A 26 3.90 4.05 5.85
CA VAL A 26 3.23 4.27 4.56
C VAL A 26 1.72 4.38 4.75
N ARG A 27 1.12 3.54 5.60
CA ARG A 27 -0.31 3.63 5.92
C ARG A 27 -0.64 4.95 6.62
N ASP A 28 0.12 5.32 7.65
CA ASP A 28 -0.10 6.54 8.42
C ASP A 28 0.10 7.81 7.58
N LEU A 29 1.11 7.84 6.71
CA LEU A 29 1.35 8.96 5.79
C LEU A 29 0.23 9.10 4.76
N LEU A 30 -0.26 7.97 4.21
CA LEU A 30 -1.41 7.97 3.31
C LEU A 30 -2.67 8.44 4.06
N ASP A 31 -2.93 7.94 5.26
CA ASP A 31 -4.13 8.32 6.02
C ASP A 31 -4.09 9.80 6.44
N ARG A 32 -2.92 10.34 6.84
CA ARG A 32 -2.77 11.75 7.22
C ARG A 32 -2.78 12.72 6.04
N SER A 33 -2.14 12.38 4.92
CA SER A 33 -2.09 13.26 3.75
C SER A 33 -3.45 13.50 3.12
N PHE A 34 -4.39 12.56 3.28
CA PHE A 34 -5.73 12.66 2.71
C PHE A 34 -6.84 12.99 3.72
N SER A 35 -6.59 12.95 5.04
CA SER A 35 -7.62 13.25 6.06
C SER A 35 -7.96 14.74 6.17
N VAL A 36 -7.01 15.63 5.84
CA VAL A 36 -7.20 17.08 5.94
C VAL A 36 -8.04 17.63 4.77
N ALA A 37 -7.93 17.04 3.58
CA ALA A 37 -8.65 17.51 2.38
C ALA A 37 -10.10 16.99 2.25
N LEU A 38 -10.50 16.00 3.06
CA LEU A 38 -11.77 15.27 2.92
C LEU A 38 -12.41 14.92 4.28
N SER A 39 -12.39 15.85 5.24
CA SER A 39 -12.95 15.57 6.56
C SER A 39 -14.44 15.20 6.47
N PRO A 40 -14.91 14.18 7.21
CA PRO A 40 -16.33 13.80 7.24
C PRO A 40 -17.24 14.96 7.62
N SER A 41 -16.76 15.88 8.48
CA SER A 41 -17.49 17.07 8.89
C SER A 41 -17.72 18.06 7.75
N PHE A 42 -16.76 18.21 6.82
CA PHE A 42 -16.94 19.05 5.64
C PHE A 42 -17.96 18.45 4.67
N GLN A 43 -17.94 17.12 4.48
CA GLN A 43 -18.92 16.42 3.66
C GLN A 43 -20.33 16.54 4.24
N SER A 44 -20.51 16.28 5.53
CA SER A 44 -21.79 16.44 6.21
C SER A 44 -22.30 17.89 6.16
N GLY A 45 -21.41 18.87 6.23
CA GLY A 45 -21.76 20.29 6.07
C GLY A 45 -22.27 20.62 4.67
N LEU A 46 -21.61 20.13 3.62
CA LEU A 46 -22.06 20.31 2.23
C LEU A 46 -23.37 19.57 1.93
N GLU A 47 -23.55 18.37 2.48
CA GLU A 47 -24.79 17.60 2.33
C GLU A 47 -25.96 18.28 3.03
N ALA A 48 -25.77 18.72 4.28
CA ALA A 48 -26.77 19.47 5.02
C ALA A 48 -27.11 20.79 4.29
N GLY A 49 -26.12 21.51 3.76
CA GLY A 49 -26.33 22.71 2.97
C GLY A 49 -27.09 22.46 1.66
N ALA A 50 -26.75 21.39 0.94
CA ALA A 50 -27.43 20.99 -0.29
C ALA A 50 -28.87 20.51 -0.03
N GLU A 51 -29.10 19.82 1.08
CA GLU A 51 -30.42 19.34 1.47
C GLU A 51 -31.31 20.49 1.94
N ALA A 52 -30.75 21.42 2.73
CA ALA A 52 -31.43 22.65 3.13
C ALA A 52 -31.81 23.52 1.92
N SER A 53 -30.91 23.70 0.95
CA SER A 53 -31.20 24.49 -0.26
C SER A 53 -32.28 23.85 -1.14
N ARG A 54 -32.21 22.53 -1.34
CA ARG A 54 -33.27 21.77 -2.06
C ARG A 54 -34.60 21.81 -1.30
N GLY A 55 -34.56 21.70 0.03
CA GLY A 55 -35.73 21.76 0.89
C GLY A 55 -36.42 23.11 0.80
N TRP A 56 -35.65 24.20 0.88
CA TRP A 56 -36.13 25.56 0.70
C TRP A 56 -36.73 25.76 -0.70
N LEU A 57 -36.03 25.37 -1.78
CA LEU A 57 -36.55 25.52 -3.15
C LEU A 57 -37.85 24.74 -3.38
N ARG A 58 -37.99 23.54 -2.78
CA ARG A 58 -39.25 22.77 -2.84
C ARG A 58 -40.36 23.43 -2.04
N ALA A 59 -40.06 24.02 -0.89
CA ALA A 59 -41.04 24.78 -0.11
C ALA A 59 -41.49 26.01 -0.90
N GLU A 60 -40.54 26.80 -1.39
CA GLU A 60 -40.79 28.01 -2.19
C GLU A 60 -41.59 27.69 -3.46
N ARG A 61 -41.24 26.60 -4.18
CA ARG A 61 -42.01 26.15 -5.34
C ARG A 61 -43.45 25.77 -4.99
N ARG A 62 -43.65 25.05 -3.89
CA ARG A 62 -45.02 24.65 -3.46
C ARG A 62 -45.86 25.86 -3.07
N ASP A 63 -45.26 26.81 -2.36
CA ASP A 63 -45.95 28.04 -1.95
C ASP A 63 -46.27 28.89 -3.19
N PHE A 64 -45.33 29.04 -4.12
CA PHE A 64 -45.59 29.70 -5.39
C PHE A 64 -46.68 29.01 -6.23
N GLN A 65 -46.66 27.68 -6.33
CA GLN A 65 -47.73 26.93 -7.01
C GLN A 65 -49.10 27.15 -6.35
N ARG A 66 -49.14 27.21 -5.02
CA ARG A 66 -50.37 27.49 -4.26
C ARG A 66 -50.87 28.91 -4.54
N ASP A 67 -49.97 29.89 -4.51
CA ASP A 67 -50.30 31.29 -4.76
C ASP A 67 -50.78 31.50 -6.20
N VAL A 68 -50.09 30.88 -7.17
CA VAL A 68 -50.48 30.86 -8.59
C VAL A 68 -51.84 30.19 -8.80
N ALA A 69 -52.10 29.05 -8.14
CA ALA A 69 -53.38 28.36 -8.23
C ALA A 69 -54.53 29.19 -7.62
N GLY A 70 -54.26 29.98 -6.57
CA GLY A 70 -55.22 30.90 -5.98
C GLY A 70 -55.61 32.09 -6.88
N LEU A 71 -54.77 32.42 -7.86
CA LEU A 71 -55.08 33.44 -8.88
C LEU A 71 -56.09 32.91 -9.93
N TRP A 72 -56.31 31.60 -9.99
CA TRP A 72 -57.23 30.94 -10.91
C TRP A 72 -58.52 30.46 -10.21
N PRO A 73 -59.74 30.68 -10.75
CA PRO A 73 -60.10 31.36 -12.00
C PRO A 73 -60.45 32.84 -11.78
N ALA A 74 -60.00 33.45 -10.68
CA ALA A 74 -60.65 34.61 -10.06
C ALA A 74 -60.74 35.89 -10.92
N ARG A 75 -60.03 35.99 -12.05
CA ARG A 75 -60.20 37.08 -13.04
C ARG A 75 -59.89 36.62 -14.46
N THR A 76 -60.89 36.11 -15.18
CA THR A 76 -60.84 35.82 -16.62
C THR A 76 -61.52 36.88 -17.48
N GLU A 77 -61.87 38.06 -16.93
CA GLU A 77 -62.37 39.15 -17.76
C GLU A 77 -61.21 39.86 -18.46
N PRO A 78 -61.12 39.82 -19.80
CA PRO A 78 -60.14 40.61 -20.53
C PRO A 78 -60.45 42.09 -20.31
N ALA A 79 -59.48 42.85 -19.79
CA ALA A 79 -59.61 44.30 -19.74
C ALA A 79 -59.79 44.84 -21.17
N PRO A 80 -60.85 45.61 -21.48
CA PRO A 80 -61.07 46.12 -22.83
C PRO A 80 -60.15 47.34 -23.06
N GLY A 81 -59.20 47.19 -23.96
CA GLY A 81 -58.24 48.24 -24.35
C GLY A 81 -56.80 47.76 -24.16
N GLY A 82 -56.07 47.68 -25.27
CA GLY A 82 -54.74 47.05 -25.35
C GLY A 82 -53.70 47.63 -24.38
N GLY A 83 -52.78 46.75 -23.97
CA GLY A 83 -51.68 47.01 -23.06
C GLY A 83 -51.93 46.37 -21.67
N LEU A 84 -51.60 45.10 -21.52
CA LEU A 84 -51.68 44.37 -20.25
C LEU A 84 -50.49 44.78 -19.36
N GLU A 85 -50.63 45.85 -18.58
CA GLU A 85 -49.73 46.16 -17.47
C GLU A 85 -50.48 46.00 -16.15
N LEU A 86 -50.12 45.00 -15.34
CA LEU A 86 -50.63 44.86 -13.98
C LEU A 86 -49.49 44.39 -13.06
N LEU A 87 -48.67 45.34 -12.62
CA LEU A 87 -47.77 45.13 -11.50
C LEU A 87 -48.61 45.04 -10.21
N ARG A 88 -48.74 43.86 -9.60
CA ARG A 88 -49.34 43.75 -8.26
C ARG A 88 -48.23 43.46 -7.26
N VAL A 89 -47.86 44.49 -6.51
CA VAL A 89 -47.10 44.35 -5.27
C VAL A 89 -48.09 43.91 -4.21
N ASP A 90 -47.91 42.71 -3.67
CA ASP A 90 -48.71 42.27 -2.51
C ASP A 90 -48.35 43.11 -1.28
N ALA A 91 -49.27 43.25 -0.33
CA ALA A 91 -49.16 44.17 0.82
C ALA A 91 -47.94 43.90 1.73
N ASP A 92 -47.29 42.74 1.58
CA ASP A 92 -46.08 42.32 2.30
C ASP A 92 -44.76 42.67 1.59
N GLY A 93 -44.79 43.49 0.54
CA GLY A 93 -43.59 43.87 -0.22
C GLY A 93 -43.09 42.80 -1.20
N ARG A 94 -43.97 41.87 -1.59
CA ARG A 94 -43.69 40.78 -2.53
C ARG A 94 -44.17 41.18 -3.93
N GLU A 95 -43.23 41.44 -4.84
CA GLU A 95 -43.53 41.82 -6.23
C GLU A 95 -43.98 40.59 -7.03
N THR A 96 -45.23 40.58 -7.50
CA THR A 96 -45.72 39.64 -8.50
C THR A 96 -45.90 40.40 -9.81
N VAL A 97 -45.03 40.12 -10.78
CA VAL A 97 -45.06 40.79 -12.09
C VAL A 97 -45.98 40.01 -13.03
N ILE A 98 -47.05 40.66 -13.49
CA ILE A 98 -47.93 40.21 -14.57
C ILE A 98 -47.69 41.16 -15.75
N ALA A 99 -47.13 40.64 -16.84
CA ALA A 99 -46.72 41.48 -17.97
C ALA A 99 -47.33 41.02 -19.30
N GLY A 100 -47.86 42.00 -20.04
CA GLY A 100 -48.33 41.87 -21.41
C GLY A 100 -48.18 43.17 -22.19
N GLU A 101 -47.00 43.41 -22.76
CA GLU A 101 -46.75 43.70 -24.18
C GLU A 101 -45.22 43.88 -24.31
N TRP A 102 -44.58 43.17 -25.24
CA TRP A 102 -43.12 43.01 -25.27
C TRP A 102 -42.54 43.38 -26.63
N SER A 103 -41.30 43.89 -26.65
CA SER A 103 -40.50 44.09 -27.88
C SER A 103 -40.31 42.76 -28.62
N ASP A 104 -40.17 42.81 -29.95
CA ASP A 104 -40.22 41.62 -30.82
C ASP A 104 -39.17 40.54 -30.46
N GLU A 105 -37.96 40.93 -30.05
CA GLU A 105 -36.91 39.98 -29.58
C GLU A 105 -37.27 39.26 -28.26
N ARG A 106 -37.87 39.97 -27.29
CA ARG A 106 -38.32 39.36 -26.02
C ARG A 106 -39.61 38.55 -26.21
N ARG A 107 -40.48 38.99 -27.12
CA ARG A 107 -41.65 38.22 -27.59
C ARG A 107 -41.23 36.85 -28.09
N GLU A 108 -40.15 36.76 -28.86
CA GLU A 108 -39.70 35.51 -29.46
C GLU A 108 -39.02 34.57 -28.44
N ALA A 109 -38.24 35.11 -27.50
CA ALA A 109 -37.64 34.35 -26.39
C ALA A 109 -38.70 33.82 -25.39
N LEU A 110 -39.70 34.63 -25.05
CA LEU A 110 -40.79 34.21 -24.15
C LEU A 110 -41.84 33.36 -24.85
N ALA A 111 -42.15 33.62 -26.13
CA ALA A 111 -43.05 32.77 -26.90
C ALA A 111 -42.41 31.42 -27.24
N SER A 112 -41.09 31.34 -27.40
CA SER A 112 -40.39 30.05 -27.52
C SER A 112 -40.36 29.31 -26.18
N ALA A 113 -40.16 29.99 -25.05
CA ALA A 113 -40.29 29.40 -23.71
C ALA A 113 -41.74 28.91 -23.45
N ALA A 114 -42.76 29.72 -23.73
CA ALA A 114 -44.17 29.36 -23.59
C ALA A 114 -44.61 28.25 -24.56
N ARG A 115 -44.08 28.21 -25.79
CA ARG A 115 -44.26 27.09 -26.73
C ARG A 115 -43.55 25.82 -26.27
N ALA A 116 -42.38 25.93 -25.63
CA ALA A 116 -41.70 24.79 -25.02
C ALA A 116 -42.43 24.24 -23.78
N LEU A 117 -43.23 25.08 -23.10
CA LEU A 117 -44.15 24.73 -22.02
C LEU A 117 -45.44 24.04 -22.49
N ALA A 118 -45.76 24.06 -23.80
CA ALA A 118 -46.95 23.43 -24.37
C ALA A 118 -46.51 22.37 -25.41
N PRO A 119 -46.56 21.05 -25.11
CA PRO A 119 -47.84 20.34 -25.27
C PRO A 119 -47.97 19.02 -24.49
N ALA A 120 -48.91 18.93 -23.55
CA ALA A 120 -49.65 17.70 -23.23
C ALA A 120 -50.83 18.10 -22.36
N GLY A 121 -52.01 17.54 -22.60
CA GLY A 121 -53.21 17.82 -21.83
C GLY A 121 -52.96 17.75 -20.32
N SER A 122 -53.67 18.59 -19.57
CA SER A 122 -53.51 18.96 -18.17
C SER A 122 -52.52 20.10 -17.92
N ALA A 123 -53.08 21.31 -17.90
CA ALA A 123 -52.54 22.45 -17.19
C ALA A 123 -52.36 22.06 -15.71
N ALA A 124 -51.16 21.69 -15.32
CA ALA A 124 -50.76 21.59 -13.93
C ALA A 124 -49.67 22.64 -13.66
N PRO A 125 -49.78 23.45 -12.61
CA PRO A 125 -48.77 24.45 -12.26
C PRO A 125 -47.45 23.74 -11.95
N GLY A 126 -46.41 23.90 -12.79
CA GLY A 126 -45.15 23.17 -12.62
C GLY A 126 -44.19 23.15 -13.81
N GLY A 127 -44.26 24.13 -14.70
CA GLY A 127 -43.39 24.20 -15.88
C GLY A 127 -41.89 24.42 -15.59
N PRO A 128 -41.01 24.20 -16.59
CA PRO A 128 -39.57 24.36 -16.44
C PRO A 128 -39.17 25.81 -16.08
N LEU A 129 -38.18 25.93 -15.19
CA LEU A 129 -37.55 27.18 -14.77
C LEU A 129 -36.62 27.67 -15.88
N TYR A 130 -36.74 28.93 -16.28
CA TYR A 130 -35.82 29.56 -17.23
C TYR A 130 -35.05 30.70 -16.54
N PRO A 131 -33.72 30.76 -16.68
CA PRO A 131 -32.96 31.90 -16.19
C PRO A 131 -33.28 33.14 -17.04
N ALA A 132 -33.85 34.17 -16.41
CA ALA A 132 -34.00 35.48 -17.02
C ALA A 132 -32.68 36.26 -16.92
N ASP A 133 -32.16 36.75 -18.04
CA ASP A 133 -30.89 37.45 -18.23
C ASP A 133 -30.85 38.85 -17.57
N THR A 134 -31.12 38.93 -16.26
CA THR A 134 -31.24 40.18 -15.48
C THR A 134 -30.38 40.18 -14.21
N GLY A 135 -29.57 39.15 -13.98
CA GLY A 135 -28.74 39.01 -12.78
C GLY A 135 -29.52 38.72 -11.49
N ARG A 136 -30.85 38.60 -11.57
CA ARG A 136 -31.72 38.05 -10.52
C ARG A 136 -32.36 36.78 -11.07
N GLU A 137 -32.21 35.67 -10.37
CA GLU A 137 -32.92 34.44 -10.74
C GLU A 137 -34.39 34.57 -10.31
N TYR A 138 -35.32 34.22 -11.20
CA TYR A 138 -36.76 34.25 -10.93
C TYR A 138 -37.34 32.83 -11.01
N LEU A 139 -38.40 32.59 -10.25
CA LEU A 139 -39.24 31.41 -10.33
C LEU A 139 -40.47 31.77 -11.17
N ASP A 140 -40.59 31.16 -12.35
CA ASP A 140 -41.59 31.51 -13.34
C ASP A 140 -42.69 30.43 -13.47
N ALA A 141 -43.93 30.85 -13.68
CA ALA A 141 -45.04 29.99 -14.07
C ALA A 141 -45.88 30.67 -15.16
N ALA A 142 -46.25 29.92 -16.19
CA ALA A 142 -47.15 30.38 -17.25
C ALA A 142 -48.53 29.70 -17.10
N LEU A 143 -49.61 30.49 -17.05
CA LEU A 143 -50.99 29.99 -17.05
C LEU A 143 -51.68 30.36 -18.37
N PRO A 144 -52.41 29.44 -19.01
CA PRO A 144 -53.19 29.77 -20.20
C PRO A 144 -54.42 30.63 -19.83
N LEU A 145 -54.73 31.64 -20.64
CA LEU A 145 -55.91 32.49 -20.51
C LEU A 145 -56.96 32.08 -21.57
N GLY A 146 -58.17 31.71 -21.13
CA GLY A 146 -59.30 31.35 -22.00
C GLY A 146 -59.27 29.93 -22.57
N ASP A 147 -60.43 29.45 -23.04
CA ASP A 147 -60.58 28.22 -23.83
C ASP A 147 -61.48 28.50 -25.07
N PRO A 148 -60.96 28.50 -26.31
CA PRO A 148 -59.57 28.23 -26.68
C PRO A 148 -58.58 29.29 -26.14
N VAL A 149 -57.31 28.89 -25.94
CA VAL A 149 -56.26 29.73 -25.33
C VAL A 149 -56.06 31.01 -26.13
N THR A 150 -56.42 32.15 -25.53
CA THR A 150 -56.31 33.50 -26.11
C THR A 150 -55.07 34.26 -25.63
N GLY A 151 -54.40 33.78 -24.58
CA GLY A 151 -53.15 34.38 -24.07
C GLY A 151 -52.47 33.55 -22.98
N TRP A 152 -51.33 34.02 -22.46
CA TRP A 152 -50.62 33.40 -21.34
C TRP A 152 -50.36 34.45 -20.25
N LEU A 153 -50.63 34.08 -19.00
CA LEU A 153 -50.28 34.81 -17.80
C LEU A 153 -48.95 34.30 -17.28
N LEU A 154 -47.89 35.10 -17.39
CA LEU A 154 -46.61 34.81 -16.74
C LEU A 154 -46.64 35.39 -15.34
N VAL A 155 -46.35 34.55 -14.35
CA VAL A 155 -46.11 34.94 -12.96
C VAL A 155 -44.64 34.67 -12.70
N SER A 156 -43.91 35.68 -12.22
CA SER A 156 -42.48 35.57 -11.88
C SER A 156 -42.27 36.01 -10.44
N ARG A 157 -41.51 35.22 -9.67
CA ARG A 157 -41.12 35.54 -8.28
C ARG A 157 -39.58 35.64 -8.17
N PRO A 158 -39.00 36.75 -7.70
CA PRO A 158 -37.55 36.84 -7.53
C PRO A 158 -37.07 35.87 -6.46
N LEU A 159 -36.00 35.12 -6.75
CA LEU A 159 -35.28 34.39 -5.72
C LEU A 159 -34.49 35.36 -4.83
N PRO A 160 -34.31 35.02 -3.54
CA PRO A 160 -33.46 35.79 -2.63
C PRO A 160 -32.06 35.98 -3.19
N ALA A 161 -31.51 37.19 -3.04
CA ALA A 161 -30.16 37.52 -3.49
C ALA A 161 -29.12 36.57 -2.86
N GLY A 162 -28.20 36.05 -3.67
CA GLY A 162 -27.11 35.17 -3.23
C GLY A 162 -27.46 33.68 -3.12
N LEU A 163 -28.74 33.31 -3.12
CA LEU A 163 -29.18 31.91 -3.14
C LEU A 163 -28.73 31.14 -4.41
N PRO A 164 -28.78 31.75 -5.61
CA PRO A 164 -28.18 31.18 -6.83
C PRO A 164 -26.70 30.85 -6.69
N ALA A 165 -25.91 31.83 -6.25
CA ALA A 165 -24.47 31.71 -6.07
C ALA A 165 -24.13 30.68 -4.98
N ALA A 166 -24.91 30.62 -3.91
CA ALA A 166 -24.77 29.58 -2.88
C ALA A 166 -25.05 28.17 -3.44
N PHE A 167 -26.05 28.04 -4.33
CA PHE A 167 -26.35 26.77 -5.00
C PHE A 167 -25.23 26.34 -5.93
N GLU A 168 -24.71 27.26 -6.75
CA GLU A 168 -23.54 27.02 -7.60
C GLU A 168 -22.31 26.63 -6.79
N GLN A 169 -22.04 27.30 -5.67
CA GLN A 169 -20.93 26.96 -4.77
C GLN A 169 -21.07 25.55 -4.19
N VAL A 170 -22.27 25.15 -3.79
CA VAL A 170 -22.54 23.80 -3.26
C VAL A 170 -22.38 22.73 -4.36
N VAL A 171 -22.83 23.01 -5.58
CA VAL A 171 -22.66 22.10 -6.74
C VAL A 171 -21.18 22.01 -7.14
N ALA A 172 -20.48 23.13 -7.22
CA ALA A 172 -19.05 23.20 -7.54
C ALA A 172 -18.20 22.49 -6.47
N ALA A 173 -18.49 22.69 -5.18
CA ALA A 173 -17.83 21.98 -4.09
C ALA A 173 -18.04 20.46 -4.18
N ARG A 174 -19.26 20.01 -4.56
CA ARG A 174 -19.54 18.59 -4.79
C ARG A 174 -18.77 18.02 -6.00
N GLN A 175 -18.68 18.77 -7.08
CA GLN A 175 -17.94 18.35 -8.29
C GLN A 175 -16.44 18.25 -8.02
N LEU A 176 -15.87 19.22 -7.30
CA LEU A 176 -14.48 19.20 -6.86
C LEU A 176 -14.21 17.96 -5.98
N GLN A 177 -15.11 17.66 -5.05
CA GLN A 177 -15.01 16.48 -4.19
C GLN A 177 -15.09 15.16 -4.98
N ALA A 178 -15.99 15.07 -5.97
CA ALA A 178 -16.10 13.90 -6.84
C ALA A 178 -14.82 13.68 -7.68
N GLY A 179 -14.18 14.76 -8.13
CA GLY A 179 -12.89 14.72 -8.81
C GLY A 179 -11.77 14.18 -7.90
N LEU A 180 -11.68 14.69 -6.67
CA LEU A 180 -10.68 14.26 -5.68
C LEU A 180 -10.86 12.78 -5.25
N GLN A 181 -12.08 12.26 -5.24
CA GLN A 181 -12.37 10.84 -4.97
C GLN A 181 -11.79 9.92 -6.06
N LEU A 182 -11.97 10.28 -7.33
CA LEU A 182 -11.41 9.52 -8.46
C LEU A 182 -9.88 9.60 -8.47
N GLU A 183 -9.33 10.75 -8.12
CA GLU A 183 -7.89 10.96 -8.00
C GLU A 183 -7.29 10.17 -6.85
N ARG A 184 -8.00 10.05 -5.72
CA ARG A 184 -7.62 9.20 -4.58
C ARG A 184 -7.44 7.74 -4.99
N GLU A 185 -8.39 7.17 -5.73
CA GLU A 185 -8.26 5.78 -6.18
C GLU A 185 -7.15 5.58 -7.20
N ARG A 186 -6.94 6.56 -8.10
CA ARG A 186 -5.86 6.53 -9.08
C ARG A 186 -4.49 6.65 -8.42
N LEU A 187 -4.32 7.59 -7.49
CA LEU A 187 -3.10 7.78 -6.70
C LEU A 187 -2.83 6.55 -5.83
N ARG A 188 -3.85 6.03 -5.13
CA ARG A 188 -3.72 4.83 -4.30
C ARG A 188 -3.32 3.61 -5.13
N ARG A 189 -3.96 3.36 -6.28
CA ARG A 189 -3.59 2.25 -7.18
C ARG A 189 -2.24 2.46 -7.86
N GLY A 190 -1.94 3.70 -8.24
CA GLY A 190 -0.66 4.11 -8.84
C GLY A 190 0.52 3.97 -7.88
N PHE A 191 0.30 4.17 -6.58
CA PHE A 191 1.34 4.03 -5.56
C PHE A 191 1.47 2.60 -5.02
N LEU A 192 0.35 1.89 -4.80
CA LEU A 192 0.36 0.55 -4.19
C LEU A 192 1.09 -0.49 -5.04
N ARG A 193 0.89 -0.49 -6.38
CA ARG A 193 1.53 -1.47 -7.27
C ARG A 193 3.07 -1.37 -7.26
N PRO A 194 3.70 -0.23 -7.57
CA PRO A 194 5.15 -0.11 -7.54
C PRO A 194 5.70 -0.31 -6.12
N PHE A 195 4.98 0.16 -5.09
CA PHE A 195 5.37 -0.08 -3.70
C PHE A 195 5.44 -1.57 -3.37
N LEU A 196 4.40 -2.35 -3.69
CA LEU A 196 4.37 -3.79 -3.46
C LEU A 196 5.44 -4.53 -4.27
N LEU A 197 5.75 -4.06 -5.50
CA LEU A 197 6.83 -4.62 -6.31
C LEU A 197 8.20 -4.38 -5.67
N VAL A 198 8.52 -3.14 -5.28
CA VAL A 198 9.79 -2.81 -4.63
C VAL A 198 9.91 -3.54 -3.30
N TYR A 199 8.85 -3.56 -2.50
CA TYR A 199 8.79 -4.29 -1.25
C TYR A 199 9.04 -5.80 -1.45
N GLY A 200 8.34 -6.40 -2.42
CA GLY A 200 8.53 -7.81 -2.78
C GLY A 200 9.95 -8.11 -3.25
N LEU A 201 10.56 -7.22 -4.04
CA LEU A 201 11.94 -7.35 -4.50
C LEU A 201 12.95 -7.28 -3.36
N VAL A 202 12.78 -6.33 -2.43
CA VAL A 202 13.64 -6.20 -1.24
C VAL A 202 13.49 -7.42 -0.33
N LEU A 203 12.26 -7.90 -0.13
CA LEU A 203 11.99 -9.10 0.65
C LEU A 203 12.65 -10.33 0.03
N LEU A 204 12.49 -10.51 -1.29
CA LEU A 204 13.10 -11.60 -2.04
C LEU A 204 14.63 -11.55 -1.94
N LEU A 205 15.23 -10.38 -2.18
CA LEU A 205 16.67 -10.18 -2.09
C LEU A 205 17.19 -10.51 -0.68
N SER A 206 16.48 -10.06 0.36
CA SER A 206 16.82 -10.33 1.76
C SER A 206 16.78 -11.83 2.07
N LEU A 207 15.74 -12.54 1.60
CA LEU A 207 15.63 -14.00 1.75
C LEU A 207 16.73 -14.75 0.98
N LEU A 208 17.09 -14.29 -0.22
CA LEU A 208 18.18 -14.87 -1.00
C LEU A 208 19.54 -14.68 -0.31
N LEU A 209 19.83 -13.48 0.19
CA LEU A 209 21.04 -13.20 0.96
C LEU A 209 21.11 -14.04 2.24
N ALA A 210 20.01 -14.08 3.01
CA ALA A 210 19.87 -14.91 4.19
C ALA A 210 20.15 -16.39 3.88
N ALA A 211 19.57 -16.91 2.79
CA ALA A 211 19.76 -18.29 2.39
C ALA A 211 21.20 -18.58 1.98
N MET A 212 21.82 -17.67 1.20
CA MET A 212 23.21 -17.76 0.78
C MET A 212 24.16 -17.76 1.99
N MET A 213 24.01 -16.80 2.91
CA MET A 213 24.85 -16.70 4.11
C MET A 213 24.65 -17.90 5.04
N GLY A 214 23.40 -18.32 5.26
CA GLY A 214 23.07 -19.49 6.08
C GLY A 214 23.70 -20.78 5.54
N ARG A 215 23.67 -20.99 4.22
CA ARG A 215 24.34 -22.14 3.56
C ARG A 215 25.85 -22.09 3.74
N ARG A 216 26.46 -20.92 3.51
CA ARG A 216 27.92 -20.72 3.65
C ARG A 216 28.38 -21.01 5.09
N PHE A 217 27.68 -20.45 6.07
CA PHE A 217 27.97 -20.66 7.49
C PHE A 217 27.80 -22.13 7.88
N SER A 218 26.64 -22.73 7.58
CA SER A 218 26.38 -24.13 7.93
C SER A 218 27.40 -25.08 7.33
N ARG A 219 27.83 -24.87 6.07
CA ARG A 219 28.84 -25.72 5.43
C ARG A 219 30.18 -25.68 6.15
N ARG A 220 30.63 -24.49 6.58
CA ARG A 220 31.91 -24.34 7.30
C ARG A 220 31.86 -24.98 8.70
N VAL A 221 30.76 -24.78 9.43
CA VAL A 221 30.57 -25.40 10.75
C VAL A 221 30.51 -26.91 10.65
N THR A 222 29.79 -27.45 9.66
CA THR A 222 29.73 -28.91 9.43
C THR A 222 31.10 -29.45 9.03
N ALA A 223 31.85 -28.77 8.16
CA ALA A 223 33.21 -29.19 7.80
C ALA A 223 34.15 -29.22 9.02
N LEU A 224 34.02 -28.27 9.95
CA LEU A 224 34.79 -28.27 11.19
C LEU A 224 34.42 -29.47 12.08
N ALA A 225 33.13 -29.75 12.24
CA ALA A 225 32.65 -30.88 13.01
C ALA A 225 33.08 -32.23 12.41
N ASP A 226 33.03 -32.36 11.08
CA ASP A 226 33.50 -33.54 10.36
C ASP A 226 35.02 -33.71 10.49
N GLY A 227 35.78 -32.62 10.35
CA GLY A 227 37.23 -32.62 10.56
C GLY A 227 37.61 -33.08 11.96
N ALA A 228 36.96 -32.53 12.99
CA ALA A 228 37.20 -32.93 14.37
C ALA A 228 36.90 -34.41 14.63
N ARG A 229 35.81 -34.94 14.04
CA ARG A 229 35.49 -36.37 14.12
C ARG A 229 36.55 -37.25 13.46
N ARG A 230 37.08 -36.84 12.29
CA ARG A 230 38.14 -37.58 11.59
C ARG A 230 39.43 -37.62 12.39
N VAL A 231 39.87 -36.48 12.92
CA VAL A 231 41.06 -36.41 13.80
C VAL A 231 40.85 -37.31 15.03
N GLY A 232 39.68 -37.25 15.66
CA GLY A 232 39.33 -38.12 16.79
C GLY A 232 39.30 -39.62 16.46
N ALA A 233 39.10 -39.98 15.19
CA ALA A 233 39.15 -41.35 14.71
C ALA A 233 40.57 -41.81 14.30
N GLY A 234 41.59 -40.96 14.46
CA GLY A 234 42.99 -41.27 14.15
C GLY A 234 43.48 -40.81 12.78
N ASP A 235 42.66 -40.05 12.03
CA ASP A 235 43.07 -39.42 10.78
C ASP A 235 43.72 -38.05 11.05
N TRP A 236 45.02 -38.08 11.36
CA TRP A 236 45.79 -36.90 11.75
C TRP A 236 46.08 -35.92 10.61
N ASP A 237 45.87 -36.34 9.36
CA ASP A 237 46.03 -35.52 8.16
C ASP A 237 44.74 -34.79 7.76
N ALA A 238 43.64 -35.00 8.49
CA ALA A 238 42.41 -34.26 8.27
C ALA A 238 42.63 -32.74 8.44
N ARG A 239 42.18 -31.97 7.44
CA ARG A 239 42.23 -30.50 7.41
C ARG A 239 40.88 -29.93 7.00
N VAL A 240 40.63 -28.69 7.40
CA VAL A 240 39.38 -27.96 7.12
C VAL A 240 39.67 -26.63 6.39
N PRO A 241 38.72 -26.11 5.61
CA PRO A 241 38.91 -24.84 4.90
C PRO A 241 39.08 -23.66 5.86
N ALA A 242 40.23 -22.98 5.79
CA ALA A 242 40.56 -21.81 6.62
C ALA A 242 40.66 -20.49 5.82
N ALA A 243 40.10 -20.46 4.59
CA ALA A 243 40.16 -19.28 3.74
C ALA A 243 39.16 -18.18 4.18
N GLY A 244 39.66 -16.98 4.43
CA GLY A 244 38.86 -15.81 4.77
C GLY A 244 39.55 -14.92 5.81
N ARG A 245 38.86 -13.85 6.21
CA ARG A 245 39.29 -12.93 7.28
C ARG A 245 38.33 -12.92 8.47
N ASP A 246 37.37 -13.83 8.49
CA ASP A 246 36.33 -13.94 9.52
C ASP A 246 36.76 -14.85 10.69
N GLU A 247 35.99 -14.79 11.78
CA GLU A 247 36.19 -15.59 12.99
C GLU A 247 36.21 -17.09 12.69
N ILE A 248 35.40 -17.53 11.71
CA ILE A 248 35.31 -18.94 11.31
C ILE A 248 36.58 -19.39 10.60
N ALA A 249 37.18 -18.54 9.75
CA ALA A 249 38.47 -18.81 9.14
C ALA A 249 39.59 -18.91 10.18
N ARG A 250 39.60 -18.02 11.19
CA ARG A 250 40.53 -18.11 12.33
C ARG A 250 40.38 -19.42 13.09
N LEU A 251 39.14 -19.85 13.34
CA LEU A 251 38.86 -21.14 13.99
C LEU A 251 39.32 -22.33 13.14
N GLY A 252 39.12 -22.27 11.82
CA GLY A 252 39.61 -23.28 10.88
C GLY A 252 41.14 -23.38 10.86
N ALA A 253 41.84 -22.24 10.92
CA ALA A 253 43.30 -22.21 11.02
C ALA A 253 43.78 -22.83 12.34
N ALA A 254 43.22 -22.41 13.47
CA ALA A 254 43.54 -22.97 14.78
C ALA A 254 43.27 -24.48 14.86
N PHE A 255 42.19 -24.96 14.24
CA PHE A 255 41.92 -26.39 14.13
C PHE A 255 43.03 -27.13 13.36
N ASN A 256 43.46 -26.58 12.21
CA ASN A 256 44.50 -27.18 11.39
C ASN A 256 45.86 -27.20 12.12
N ASP A 257 46.19 -26.15 12.87
CA ASP A 257 47.42 -26.07 13.67
C ASP A 257 47.44 -27.13 14.78
N MET A 258 46.32 -27.29 15.49
CA MET A 258 46.14 -28.35 16.49
C MET A 258 46.27 -29.75 15.85
N ALA A 259 45.64 -29.98 14.69
CA ALA A 259 45.72 -31.27 13.99
C ALA A 259 47.16 -31.59 13.55
N ALA A 260 47.90 -30.60 13.07
CA ALA A 260 49.32 -30.75 12.74
C ALA A 260 50.18 -31.07 13.97
N GLY A 261 49.91 -30.42 15.11
CA GLY A 261 50.56 -30.72 16.38
C GLY A 261 50.32 -32.16 16.85
N LEU A 262 49.07 -32.64 16.77
CA LEU A 262 48.71 -34.03 17.11
C LEU A 262 49.39 -35.03 16.17
N ALA A 263 49.43 -34.77 14.87
CA ALA A 263 50.13 -35.61 13.89
C ALA A 263 51.61 -35.75 14.23
N ALA A 264 52.28 -34.64 14.56
CA ALA A 264 53.69 -34.63 14.94
C ALA A 264 53.94 -35.40 16.25
N GLN A 265 53.04 -35.30 17.23
CA GLN A 265 53.14 -36.06 18.49
C GLN A 265 52.97 -37.56 18.25
N GLN A 266 52.00 -37.98 17.45
CA GLN A 266 51.79 -39.39 17.12
C GLN A 266 52.97 -39.98 16.35
N GLN A 267 53.55 -39.22 15.41
CA GLN A 267 54.74 -39.67 14.69
C GLN A 267 55.93 -39.90 15.64
N ARG A 268 56.16 -38.97 16.58
CA ARG A 268 57.22 -39.12 17.60
C ARG A 268 57.00 -40.35 18.48
N LEU A 269 55.76 -40.60 18.90
CA LEU A 269 55.42 -41.77 19.70
C LEU A 269 55.68 -43.07 18.92
N ALA A 270 55.31 -43.11 17.64
CA ALA A 270 55.58 -44.26 16.77
C ALA A 270 57.09 -44.51 16.60
N ASP A 271 57.89 -43.46 16.41
CA ASP A 271 59.35 -43.59 16.26
C ASP A 271 60.01 -44.08 17.56
N LEU A 272 59.56 -43.60 18.73
CA LEU A 272 60.02 -44.10 20.02
C LEU A 272 59.67 -45.58 20.23
N GLN A 273 58.46 -46.00 19.85
CA GLN A 273 58.05 -47.40 19.91
C GLN A 273 58.91 -48.28 19.00
N ARG A 274 59.22 -47.82 17.78
CA ARG A 274 60.12 -48.53 16.85
C ARG A 274 61.53 -48.67 17.42
N LEU A 275 62.08 -47.61 18.01
CA LEU A 275 63.39 -47.65 18.66
C LEU A 275 63.42 -48.60 19.86
N ALA A 276 62.36 -48.61 20.68
CA ALA A 276 62.23 -49.52 21.80
C ALA A 276 62.18 -50.98 21.32
N ALA A 277 61.37 -51.28 20.30
CA ALA A 277 61.29 -52.60 19.69
C ALA A 277 62.64 -53.03 19.08
N TRP A 278 63.35 -52.13 18.40
CA TRP A 278 64.67 -52.41 17.84
C TRP A 278 65.72 -52.72 18.90
N ARG A 279 65.71 -51.97 20.02
CA ARG A 279 66.60 -52.24 21.16
C ARG A 279 66.33 -53.62 21.76
N GLU A 280 65.08 -54.02 21.86
CA GLU A 280 64.70 -55.33 22.38
C GLU A 280 65.14 -56.45 21.44
N MET A 281 64.91 -56.30 20.13
CA MET A 281 65.42 -57.25 19.12
C MET A 281 66.95 -57.35 19.15
N ALA A 282 67.67 -56.23 19.22
CA ALA A 282 69.12 -56.23 19.29
C ALA A 282 69.63 -56.96 20.54
N ARG A 283 68.97 -56.77 21.69
CA ARG A 283 69.30 -57.47 22.94
C ARG A 283 69.05 -58.98 22.83
N SER A 284 67.93 -59.38 22.24
CA SER A 284 67.60 -60.79 21.97
C SER A 284 68.61 -61.44 21.01
N LEU A 285 68.92 -60.79 19.88
CA LEU A 285 69.93 -61.25 18.93
C LEU A 285 71.31 -61.36 19.57
N ALA A 286 71.71 -60.40 20.41
CA ALA A 286 72.98 -60.48 21.12
C ALA A 286 73.03 -61.70 22.06
N HIS A 287 71.94 -62.02 22.75
CA HIS A 287 71.83 -63.23 23.56
C HIS A 287 71.91 -64.50 22.69
N GLU A 288 71.18 -64.54 21.58
CA GLU A 288 71.16 -65.68 20.68
C GLU A 288 72.48 -65.92 19.95
N ILE A 289 73.26 -64.87 19.65
CA ILE A 289 74.60 -64.99 19.05
C ILE A 289 75.63 -65.44 20.09
N LYS A 290 75.53 -64.96 21.34
CA LYS A 290 76.46 -65.36 22.41
C LYS A 290 76.35 -66.86 22.72
N ASN A 291 75.15 -67.44 22.62
CA ASN A 291 74.89 -68.85 22.91
C ASN A 291 75.70 -69.85 22.04
N PRO A 292 75.77 -69.75 20.70
CA PRO A 292 76.62 -70.60 19.87
C PRO A 292 78.09 -70.17 19.88
N LEU A 293 78.39 -68.87 20.05
CA LEU A 293 79.76 -68.39 20.03
C LEU A 293 80.56 -68.91 21.23
N THR A 294 79.93 -68.98 22.41
CA THR A 294 80.58 -69.40 23.67
C THR A 294 81.23 -70.79 23.57
N PRO A 295 80.51 -71.86 23.17
CA PRO A 295 81.13 -73.17 22.96
C PRO A 295 82.13 -73.19 21.80
N ILE A 296 81.93 -72.42 20.72
CA ILE A 296 82.92 -72.31 19.62
C ILE A 296 84.24 -71.71 20.15
N SER A 297 84.18 -70.63 20.92
CA SER A 297 85.36 -70.02 21.53
C SER A 297 86.04 -70.94 22.54
N LEU A 298 85.28 -71.71 23.32
CA LEU A 298 85.80 -72.74 24.21
C LEU A 298 86.51 -73.85 23.43
N MET A 299 85.92 -74.36 22.34
CA MET A 299 86.55 -75.36 21.48
C MET A 299 87.86 -74.83 20.85
N VAL A 300 87.88 -73.56 20.43
CA VAL A 300 89.10 -72.93 19.88
C VAL A 300 90.19 -72.76 20.96
N GLN A 301 89.82 -72.40 22.19
CA GLN A 301 90.76 -72.34 23.32
C GLN A 301 91.29 -73.72 23.68
N GLU A 302 90.43 -74.74 23.73
CA GLU A 302 90.86 -76.14 23.95
C GLU A 302 91.85 -76.62 22.89
N MET A 303 91.61 -76.27 21.62
CA MET A 303 92.56 -76.58 20.55
C MET A 303 93.89 -75.86 20.72
N ARG A 304 93.88 -74.59 21.15
CA ARG A 304 95.10 -73.80 21.34
C ARG A 304 95.94 -74.28 22.52
N ASP A 305 95.31 -74.65 23.63
CA ASP A 305 96.03 -75.16 24.81
C ASP A 305 96.59 -76.58 24.57
N ARG A 306 95.97 -77.35 23.67
CA ARG A 306 96.44 -78.70 23.30
C ARG A 306 97.52 -78.71 22.22
N TYR A 307 97.72 -77.60 21.50
CA TYR A 307 98.76 -77.42 20.47
C TYR A 307 99.41 -76.03 20.60
N PRO A 308 100.45 -75.88 21.47
CA PRO A 308 101.17 -74.61 21.65
C PRO A 308 102.04 -74.22 20.45
#